data_AF-A0A225W1P7-F1
#
_entry.id   AF-A0A225W1P7-F1
#
_cell.length_a   1.000
_cell.length_b   1.000
_cell.length_c   1.000
_cell.angle_alpha   90.00
_cell.angle_beta   90.00
_cell.angle_gamma   90.00
#
_symmetry.space_group_name_H-M   'P 1'
#
loop_
_entity.id
_entity.type
_entity.pdbx_description
1 polymer ?
#
loop_
_entity_poly.entity_id
_entity_poly.type
_entity_poly.pdbx_seq_one_letter_code
_entity_poly.pdbx_strand_id
1 'polypeptide(L)'
;MAIAFKTAQHRVAQYMERYHVRDLNAYACEEGEQSVQRNLSKELIEVSGLREIGADVQHHLIRLLARWVAEHFRPLVIVEDNGFVEFISFITETLCGIRVGIPKRTQLRSCIISVADDLRLFVRADIERSCEYFFHHK
;
A
#
# COMPACT_ATOMS: atom_id res chain seq x y z
N MET A 1 -10.54 6.82 -27.18
CA MET A 1 -11.01 8.09 -26.58
C MET A 1 -9.83 8.71 -25.85
N ALA A 2 -9.41 9.92 -26.22
CA ALA A 2 -8.36 10.64 -25.51
C ALA A 2 -9.00 11.59 -24.48
N ILE A 3 -8.59 11.50 -23.23
CA ILE A 3 -9.08 12.39 -22.16
C ILE A 3 -8.28 13.70 -22.27
N ALA A 4 -8.93 14.76 -22.72
CA ALA A 4 -8.34 16.09 -22.75
C ALA A 4 -8.38 16.68 -21.33
N PHE A 5 -7.23 16.71 -20.66
CA PHE A 5 -7.08 17.41 -19.39
C PHE A 5 -7.22 18.92 -19.64
N LYS A 6 -8.22 19.54 -19.02
CA LYS A 6 -8.35 21.00 -19.00
C LYS A 6 -7.24 21.54 -18.09
N THR A 7 -6.13 21.98 -18.67
CA THR A 7 -5.14 22.77 -17.96
C THR A 7 -5.80 24.10 -17.56
N ALA A 8 -6.17 24.20 -16.28
CA ALA A 8 -6.62 25.46 -15.72
C ALA A 8 -5.53 26.54 -15.96
N GLN A 9 -5.94 27.78 -16.22
CA GLN A 9 -5.05 28.94 -16.38
C GLN A 9 -4.31 29.23 -15.07
N HIS A 10 -3.32 28.42 -14.74
CA HIS A 10 -2.55 28.59 -13.51
C HIS A 10 -1.43 29.60 -13.76
N ARG A 11 -1.38 30.66 -12.94
CA ARG A 11 -0.31 31.67 -13.01
C ARG A 11 1.03 31.19 -12.41
N VAL A 12 1.23 29.88 -12.30
CA VAL A 12 2.48 29.30 -11.76
C VAL A 12 3.66 29.73 -12.63
N ALA A 13 3.53 29.68 -13.96
CA ALA A 13 4.60 30.10 -14.86
C ALA A 13 5.03 31.55 -14.60
N GLN A 14 4.07 32.48 -14.52
CA GLN A 14 4.34 33.89 -14.22
C GLN A 14 4.95 34.12 -12.83
N TYR A 15 4.57 33.30 -11.85
CA TYR A 15 5.12 33.37 -10.50
C TYR A 15 6.57 32.86 -10.46
N MET A 16 6.84 31.72 -11.14
CA MET A 16 8.18 31.14 -11.24
C MET A 16 9.14 32.08 -11.96
N GLU A 17 8.71 32.68 -13.08
CA GLU A 17 9.50 33.70 -13.79
C GLU A 17 9.75 34.96 -12.96
N ARG A 18 8.90 35.30 -12.00
CA ARG A 18 9.06 36.51 -11.20
C ARG A 18 9.98 36.33 -9.98
N TYR A 19 9.93 35.15 -9.35
CA TYR A 19 10.59 34.92 -8.06
C TYR A 19 11.67 33.83 -8.08
N HIS A 20 11.69 32.98 -9.12
CA HIS A 20 12.54 31.79 -9.21
C HIS A 20 13.38 31.76 -10.49
N VAL A 21 13.73 32.93 -11.07
CA VAL A 21 14.56 33.03 -12.29
C VAL A 21 15.90 32.32 -12.14
N ARG A 22 16.50 32.37 -10.94
CA ARG A 22 17.76 31.69 -10.65
C ARG A 22 17.63 30.18 -10.74
N ASP A 23 16.53 29.64 -10.23
CA ASP A 23 16.25 28.20 -10.24
C ASP A 23 15.93 27.72 -11.66
N LEU A 24 15.19 28.54 -12.43
CA LEU A 24 14.91 28.28 -13.85
C LEU A 24 16.19 28.28 -14.71
N ASN A 25 17.11 29.22 -14.46
CA ASN A 25 18.39 29.27 -15.17
C ASN A 25 19.33 28.13 -14.77
N ALA A 26 19.32 27.72 -13.50
CA ALA A 26 20.06 26.54 -13.06
C ALA A 26 19.54 25.27 -13.77
N TYR A 27 18.22 25.12 -13.85
CA TYR A 27 17.58 24.01 -14.56
C TYR A 27 17.89 24.02 -16.06
N ALA A 28 17.84 25.20 -16.70
CA ALA A 28 18.18 25.34 -18.13
C ALA A 28 19.66 25.09 -18.43
N CYS A 29 20.56 25.40 -17.49
CA CYS A 29 21.98 25.05 -17.59
C CYS A 29 22.23 23.55 -17.42
N GLU A 30 21.40 22.85 -16.62
CA GLU A 30 21.44 21.39 -16.48
C GLU A 30 20.85 20.67 -17.71
N GLU A 31 19.86 21.24 -18.41
CA GLU A 31 19.27 20.65 -19.63
C GLU A 31 20.22 20.58 -20.84
N GLY A 32 21.38 21.24 -20.80
CA GLY A 32 22.46 21.00 -21.76
C GLY A 32 23.03 19.57 -21.69
N GLU A 33 22.85 18.89 -20.56
CA GLU A 33 23.25 17.51 -20.35
C GLU A 33 22.05 16.68 -19.89
N GLN A 34 21.42 16.05 -20.87
CA GLN A 34 20.45 14.97 -20.70
C GLN A 34 19.05 15.43 -20.26
N SER A 35 18.20 15.65 -21.26
CA SER A 35 16.80 15.27 -21.18
C SER A 35 16.72 13.81 -20.69
N VAL A 36 16.62 13.61 -19.38
CA VAL A 36 16.26 12.31 -18.82
C VAL A 36 14.79 12.12 -19.15
N GLN A 37 14.50 11.70 -20.38
CA GLN A 37 13.26 11.00 -20.68
C GLN A 37 13.25 9.73 -19.83
N ARG A 38 12.71 9.84 -18.62
CA ARG A 38 12.29 8.67 -17.85
C ARG A 38 11.21 7.97 -18.66
N ASN A 39 11.63 7.03 -19.50
CA ASN A 39 10.75 6.07 -20.15
C ASN A 39 10.23 5.11 -19.09
N LEU A 40 9.32 5.57 -18.23
CA LEU A 40 8.56 4.76 -17.28
C LEU A 40 7.84 3.58 -17.97
N SER A 41 7.57 3.74 -19.27
CA SER A 41 7.01 2.71 -20.14
C SER A 41 7.97 1.56 -20.50
N LYS A 42 9.29 1.75 -20.39
CA LYS A 42 10.28 0.68 -20.64
C LYS A 42 10.66 -0.10 -19.38
N GLU A 43 10.52 0.49 -18.19
CA GLU A 43 10.74 -0.21 -16.91
C GLU A 43 9.51 -1.01 -16.44
N LEU A 44 8.33 -0.78 -17.01
CA LEU A 44 7.24 -1.78 -17.08
C LEU A 44 7.64 -2.88 -18.09
N ILE A 45 8.80 -3.48 -17.83
CA ILE A 45 9.31 -4.64 -18.55
C ILE A 45 8.19 -5.66 -18.65
N GLU A 46 8.03 -6.20 -19.87
CA GLU A 46 7.17 -7.29 -20.28
C GLU A 46 7.22 -8.46 -19.28
N VAL A 47 6.48 -8.38 -18.17
CA VAL A 47 6.28 -9.53 -17.29
C VAL A 47 5.30 -10.44 -18.02
N SER A 48 5.86 -11.33 -18.82
CA SER A 48 5.14 -12.37 -19.54
C SER A 48 4.49 -13.30 -18.50
N GLY A 49 3.20 -13.05 -18.22
CA GLY A 49 2.36 -13.84 -17.33
C GLY A 49 2.40 -13.35 -15.87
N LEU A 50 1.22 -13.16 -15.27
CA LEU A 50 1.08 -12.88 -13.85
C LEU A 50 1.61 -14.06 -13.03
N ARG A 51 2.56 -13.80 -12.13
CA ARG A 51 3.08 -14.80 -11.21
C ARG A 51 2.08 -15.01 -10.08
N GLU A 52 1.66 -16.26 -9.86
CA GLU A 52 0.88 -16.62 -8.69
C GLU A 52 1.77 -16.70 -7.45
N ILE A 53 1.25 -16.23 -6.32
CA ILE A 53 1.94 -16.33 -5.03
C ILE A 53 1.65 -17.66 -4.33
N GLY A 54 2.64 -18.14 -3.59
CA GLY A 54 2.47 -19.32 -2.73
C GLY A 54 1.47 -19.06 -1.59
N ALA A 55 0.89 -20.14 -1.07
CA ALA A 55 -0.13 -20.09 -0.03
C ALA A 55 0.33 -19.37 1.25
N ASP A 56 1.60 -19.51 1.64
CA ASP A 56 2.15 -18.85 2.83
C ASP A 56 2.21 -17.33 2.68
N VAL A 57 2.62 -16.86 1.49
CA VAL A 57 2.69 -15.42 1.16
C VAL A 57 1.28 -14.84 1.10
N GLN A 58 0.34 -15.59 0.52
CA GLN A 58 -1.07 -15.21 0.47
C GLN A 58 -1.66 -15.10 1.88
N HIS A 59 -1.36 -16.05 2.76
CA HIS A 59 -1.79 -16.01 4.15
C HIS A 59 -1.18 -14.82 4.91
N HIS A 60 0.10 -14.53 4.67
CA HIS A 60 0.76 -13.36 5.25
C HIS A 60 0.09 -12.05 4.81
N LEU A 61 -0.21 -11.89 3.52
CA LEU A 61 -0.92 -10.73 2.98
C LEU A 61 -2.30 -10.55 3.63
N ILE A 62 -3.06 -11.64 3.78
CA ILE A 62 -4.37 -11.61 4.46
C ILE A 62 -4.21 -11.16 5.92
N ARG A 63 -3.17 -11.63 6.63
CA ARG A 63 -2.90 -11.23 8.02
C ARG A 63 -2.52 -9.76 8.12
N LEU A 64 -1.75 -9.23 7.17
CA LEU A 64 -1.42 -7.80 7.09
C LEU A 64 -2.67 -6.95 6.86
N LEU A 65 -3.52 -7.38 5.92
CA LEU A 65 -4.79 -6.69 5.64
C LEU A 65 -5.71 -6.70 6.86
N ALA A 66 -5.82 -7.84 7.56
CA ALA A 66 -6.60 -7.96 8.79
C ALA A 66 -6.12 -7.01 9.89
N ARG A 67 -4.79 -6.93 10.08
CA ARG A 67 -4.19 -5.97 11.02
C ARG A 67 -4.48 -4.53 10.64
N TRP A 68 -4.25 -4.15 9.38
CA TRP A 68 -4.50 -2.79 8.90
C TRP A 68 -5.96 -2.37 9.13
N VAL A 69 -6.91 -3.24 8.79
CA VAL A 69 -8.34 -2.99 9.00
C VAL A 69 -8.66 -2.82 10.49
N ALA A 70 -8.13 -3.70 11.35
CA ALA A 70 -8.38 -3.65 12.78
C ALA A 70 -7.76 -2.41 13.44
N GLU A 71 -6.51 -2.09 13.11
CA GLU A 71 -5.73 -0.99 13.70
C GLU A 71 -6.30 0.38 13.31
N HIS A 72 -6.77 0.52 12.07
CA HIS A 72 -7.31 1.79 11.55
C HIS A 72 -8.86 1.85 11.63
N PHE A 73 -9.49 0.90 12.31
CA PHE A 73 -10.95 0.76 12.45
C PHE A 73 -11.69 0.91 11.11
N ARG A 74 -11.13 0.33 10.05
CA ARG A 74 -11.74 0.42 8.71
C ARG A 74 -12.98 -0.48 8.63
N PRO A 75 -14.02 -0.06 7.92
CA PRO A 75 -15.15 -0.94 7.63
C PRO A 75 -14.69 -2.18 6.87
N LEU A 76 -15.10 -3.37 7.30
CA LEU A 76 -14.72 -4.62 6.62
C LEU A 76 -15.20 -4.71 5.16
N VAL A 77 -16.17 -3.88 4.76
CA VAL A 77 -16.65 -3.80 3.36
C VAL A 77 -15.59 -3.22 2.42
N ILE A 78 -14.54 -2.55 2.94
CA ILE A 78 -13.50 -1.93 2.12
C ILE A 78 -12.78 -2.93 1.20
N VAL A 79 -12.66 -4.20 1.59
CA VAL A 79 -12.00 -5.23 0.76
C VAL A 79 -12.87 -5.72 -0.40
N GLU A 80 -14.14 -5.36 -0.40
CA GLU A 80 -15.11 -5.64 -1.47
C GLU A 80 -15.42 -4.36 -2.28
N ASP A 81 -14.84 -3.21 -1.93
CA ASP A 81 -14.97 -1.98 -2.69
C ASP A 81 -14.16 -2.07 -4.00
N ASN A 82 -14.80 -1.72 -5.12
CA ASN A 82 -14.17 -1.83 -6.43
C ASN A 82 -12.92 -0.96 -6.56
N GLY A 83 -12.95 0.27 -6.03
CA GLY A 83 -11.80 1.17 -6.10
C GLY A 83 -10.62 0.64 -5.29
N PHE A 84 -10.89 0.05 -4.13
CA PHE A 84 -9.85 -0.62 -3.34
C PHE A 84 -9.28 -1.85 -4.06
N VAL A 85 -10.14 -2.70 -4.63
CA VAL A 85 -9.72 -3.89 -5.39
C VAL A 85 -8.86 -3.50 -6.60
N GLU A 86 -9.29 -2.49 -7.35
CA GLU A 86 -8.53 -1.95 -8.49
C GLU A 86 -7.19 -1.36 -8.05
N PHE A 87 -7.15 -0.63 -6.93
CA PHE A 87 -5.91 -0.08 -6.39
C PHE A 87 -4.90 -1.17 -6.01
N ILE A 88 -5.35 -2.21 -5.29
CA ILE A 88 -4.50 -3.34 -4.94
C ILE A 88 -4.03 -4.07 -6.21
N SER A 89 -4.94 -4.34 -7.14
CA SER A 89 -4.61 -4.97 -8.43
C SER A 89 -3.61 -4.14 -9.24
N PHE A 90 -3.72 -2.82 -9.23
CA PHE A 90 -2.75 -1.95 -9.90
C PHE A 90 -1.36 -2.12 -9.29
N ILE A 91 -1.25 -2.06 -7.97
CA ILE A 91 0.04 -2.22 -7.29
C ILE A 91 0.61 -3.62 -7.52
N THR A 92 -0.18 -4.68 -7.37
CA THR A 92 0.34 -6.04 -7.41
C THR A 92 0.47 -6.57 -8.82
N GLU A 93 -0.59 -6.48 -9.62
CA GLU A 93 -0.62 -7.06 -10.97
C GLU A 93 0.05 -6.14 -11.99
N THR A 94 -0.25 -4.84 -11.97
CA THR A 94 0.28 -3.91 -12.99
C THR A 94 1.73 -3.50 -12.72
N LEU A 95 2.07 -3.17 -11.46
CA LEU A 95 3.45 -2.74 -11.14
C LEU A 95 4.38 -3.91 -10.82
N CYS A 96 3.89 -4.93 -10.11
CA CYS A 96 4.74 -6.04 -9.66
C CYS A 96 4.59 -7.33 -10.48
N GLY A 97 3.60 -7.44 -11.36
CA GLY A 97 3.36 -8.66 -12.14
C GLY A 97 2.91 -9.86 -11.29
N ILE A 98 2.31 -9.62 -10.13
CA ILE A 98 1.93 -10.63 -9.15
C ILE A 98 0.40 -10.66 -8.99
N ARG A 99 -0.19 -11.85 -9.19
CA ARG A 99 -1.61 -12.07 -8.88
C ARG A 99 -1.78 -12.41 -7.41
N VAL A 100 -2.63 -11.64 -6.73
CA VAL A 100 -2.98 -11.84 -5.32
C VAL A 100 -4.48 -12.07 -5.17
N GLY A 101 -4.86 -13.00 -4.29
CA GLY A 101 -6.25 -13.19 -3.93
C GLY A 101 -6.67 -12.19 -2.86
N ILE A 102 -7.57 -11.25 -3.17
CA ILE A 102 -8.13 -10.38 -2.14
C ILE A 102 -9.19 -11.18 -1.35
N PRO A 103 -9.08 -11.29 -0.01
CA PRO A 103 -10.03 -12.06 0.78
C PRO A 103 -11.40 -11.38 0.80
N LYS A 104 -12.45 -12.19 0.87
CA LYS A 104 -13.80 -11.67 1.10
C LYS A 104 -13.95 -11.16 2.54
N ARG A 105 -14.95 -10.31 2.77
CA ARG A 105 -15.25 -9.75 4.10
C ARG A 105 -15.38 -10.82 5.19
N THR A 106 -16.01 -11.95 4.90
CA THR A 106 -16.21 -13.06 5.84
C THR A 106 -14.89 -13.74 6.21
N GLN A 107 -14.02 -13.98 5.23
CA GLN A 107 -12.69 -14.55 5.43
C GLN A 107 -11.81 -13.60 6.26
N LEU A 108 -11.85 -12.31 5.94
CA LEU A 108 -11.12 -11.28 6.67
C LEU A 108 -11.59 -11.20 8.14
N ARG A 109 -12.90 -11.26 8.38
CA ARG A 109 -13.47 -11.29 9.74
C ARG A 109 -12.93 -12.47 10.55
N SER A 110 -12.93 -13.68 9.97
CA SER A 110 -12.39 -14.86 10.65
C SER A 110 -10.90 -14.72 10.96
N CYS A 111 -10.12 -14.12 10.04
CA CYS A 111 -8.71 -13.83 10.28
C CYS A 111 -8.50 -12.85 11.44
N ILE A 112 -9.29 -11.77 11.52
CA ILE A 112 -9.22 -10.82 12.63
C ILE A 112 -9.52 -11.50 13.96
N ILE A 113 -10.54 -12.36 14.01
CA ILE A 113 -10.88 -13.11 15.23
C ILE A 113 -9.72 -14.02 15.64
N SER A 114 -9.16 -14.79 14.70
CA SER A 114 -8.00 -15.65 14.97
C SER A 114 -6.80 -14.86 15.48
N VAL A 115 -6.48 -13.71 14.87
CA VAL A 115 -5.38 -12.85 15.34
C VAL A 115 -5.66 -12.31 16.75
N ALA A 116 -6.91 -11.95 17.05
CA ALA A 116 -7.29 -11.49 18.38
C ALA A 116 -7.17 -12.61 19.43
N ASP A 117 -7.54 -13.85 19.08
CA ASP A 117 -7.40 -15.00 19.96
C ASP A 117 -5.93 -15.33 20.24
N ASP A 118 -5.06 -15.31 19.21
CA ASP A 118 -3.61 -15.44 19.37
C ASP A 118 -3.06 -14.40 20.36
N LEU A 119 -3.49 -13.14 20.21
CA LEU A 119 -3.05 -12.04 21.07
C LEU A 119 -3.57 -12.17 22.50
N ARG A 120 -4.82 -12.61 22.71
CA ARG A 120 -5.36 -12.87 24.05
C ARG A 120 -4.59 -13.98 24.75
N LEU A 121 -4.24 -15.05 24.05
CA LEU A 121 -3.43 -16.14 24.59
C LEU A 121 -2.04 -15.62 24.97
N PHE A 122 -1.42 -14.82 24.10
CA PHE A 122 -0.12 -14.21 24.37
C PHE A 122 -0.16 -13.31 25.62
N VAL A 123 -1.12 -12.39 25.70
CA VAL A 123 -1.29 -11.49 26.84
C VAL A 123 -1.56 -12.27 28.13
N ARG A 124 -2.39 -13.33 28.06
CA ARG A 124 -2.64 -14.18 29.21
C ARG A 124 -1.36 -14.85 29.72
N ALA A 125 -0.58 -15.45 28.82
CA ALA A 125 0.69 -16.08 29.19
C ALA A 125 1.69 -15.06 29.76
N ASP A 126 1.71 -13.85 29.22
CA ASP A 126 2.57 -12.76 29.70
C ASP A 126 2.15 -12.27 31.09
N ILE A 127 0.84 -12.16 31.35
CA ILE A 127 0.29 -11.87 32.68
C ILE A 127 0.64 -13.00 33.67
N GLU A 128 0.42 -14.26 33.30
CA GLU A 128 0.74 -15.41 34.16
C GLU A 128 2.23 -15.46 34.52
N ARG A 129 3.12 -15.14 33.57
CA ARG A 129 4.56 -15.02 33.82
C ARG A 129 4.92 -13.82 34.68
N SER A 130 4.28 -12.67 34.46
CA SER A 130 4.61 -11.42 35.14
C SER A 130 3.98 -11.32 36.53
N CYS A 131 2.92 -12.08 36.81
CA CYS A 131 2.24 -12.13 38.10
C CYS A 131 2.79 -13.25 39.00
N GLU A 132 4.10 -13.24 39.30
CA GLU A 132 4.66 -14.05 40.41
C GLU A 132 4.08 -13.64 41.78
N TYR A 133 3.52 -12.43 41.89
CA TYR A 133 3.08 -11.82 43.15
C TYR A 133 1.78 -12.39 43.76
N PHE A 134 0.90 -13.05 42.99
CA PHE A 134 -0.42 -13.49 43.50
C PHE A 134 -0.46 -14.95 43.96
N PHE A 135 0.55 -15.76 43.65
CA PHE A 135 0.55 -17.20 43.95
C PHE A 135 1.45 -17.63 45.12
N HIS A 136 2.19 -16.69 45.74
CA HIS A 136 3.09 -16.96 46.88
C HIS A 136 2.51 -16.68 48.27
N HIS A 137 1.22 -16.35 48.39
CA HIS A 137 0.52 -16.29 49.68
C HIS A 137 -0.55 -17.40 49.76
N LYS A 138 -0.10 -18.62 50.04
CA LYS A 138 -0.90 -19.67 50.68
C LYS A 138 -0.07 -20.35 51.75
#